data_AF-A0A7V7F3I0-F1
#
_entry.id   AF-A0A7V7F3I0-F1
#
_cell.length_a   1.000
_cell.length_b   1.000
_cell.length_c   1.000
_cell.angle_alpha   90.00
_cell.angle_beta   90.00
_cell.angle_gamma   90.00
#
_symmetry.space_group_name_H-M   'P 1'
#
loop_
_entity.id
_entity.type
_entity.pdbx_description
1 polymer ?
#
loop_
_entity_poly.entity_id
_entity_poly.type
_entity_poly.pdbx_seq_one_letter_code
_entity_poly.pdbx_strand_id
1 'polypeptide(L)'
;MVLAKDVLTPEGRVLCGKGTELTQALIERLLKMEMVNITVEGHPVVVAGEKSLKEELQDIDLRFSRVEKITPLMYLKKIIKEKLVASRG
;
A
#
# COMPACT_ATOMS: atom_id res chain seq x y z
N MET A 1 10.26 -11.45 -3.85
CA MET A 1 8.91 -10.85 -3.94
C MET A 1 7.98 -11.94 -4.48
N VAL A 2 6.86 -12.25 -3.83
CA VAL A 2 6.01 -13.42 -4.19
C VAL A 2 4.62 -12.93 -4.56
N LEU A 3 3.92 -13.55 -5.51
CA LEU A 3 2.56 -13.15 -5.89
C LEU A 3 1.53 -13.53 -4.80
N ALA A 4 0.70 -12.56 -4.37
CA ALA A 4 -0.38 -12.77 -3.41
C ALA A 4 -1.69 -13.27 -4.03
N LYS A 5 -1.87 -13.03 -5.33
CA LYS A 5 -3.04 -13.42 -6.10
C LYS A 5 -2.61 -13.98 -7.45
N ASP A 6 -3.49 -14.78 -8.02
CA ASP A 6 -3.34 -15.23 -9.40
C ASP A 6 -3.31 -14.04 -10.34
N VAL A 7 -2.36 -14.05 -11.26
CA VAL A 7 -2.27 -13.09 -12.36
C VAL A 7 -3.06 -13.66 -13.52
N LEU A 8 -4.11 -12.94 -13.94
CA LEU A 8 -5.03 -13.35 -15.00
C LEU A 8 -4.80 -12.50 -16.26
N THR A 9 -4.98 -13.09 -17.45
CA THR A 9 -5.14 -12.33 -18.69
C THR A 9 -6.51 -11.65 -18.75
N PRO A 10 -6.73 -10.67 -19.65
CA PRO A 10 -8.06 -10.10 -19.89
C PRO A 10 -9.13 -11.14 -20.23
N GLU A 11 -8.74 -12.26 -20.84
CA GLU A 11 -9.62 -13.38 -21.20
C GLU A 11 -9.82 -14.39 -20.04
N GLY A 12 -9.29 -14.09 -18.85
CA GLY A 12 -9.48 -14.90 -17.64
C GLY A 12 -8.55 -16.10 -17.50
N ARG A 13 -7.47 -16.19 -18.29
CA ARG A 13 -6.50 -17.28 -18.17
C ARG A 13 -5.45 -16.98 -17.10
N VAL A 14 -5.18 -17.95 -16.22
CA VAL A 14 -4.11 -17.83 -15.20
C VAL A 14 -2.74 -17.88 -15.88
N LEU A 15 -1.95 -16.81 -15.74
CA LEU A 15 -0.56 -16.72 -16.18
C LEU A 15 0.41 -17.15 -15.10
N CYS A 16 0.18 -16.70 -13.87
CA CYS A 16 1.02 -17.01 -12.72
C CYS A 16 0.11 -17.27 -11.53
N GLY A 17 0.26 -18.43 -10.88
CA GLY A 17 -0.49 -18.75 -9.69
C GLY A 17 0.00 -17.96 -8.49
N LYS A 18 -0.88 -17.77 -7.50
CA LYS A 18 -0.52 -17.33 -6.16
C LYS A 18 0.66 -18.15 -5.62
N GLY A 19 1.59 -17.49 -4.93
CA GLY A 19 2.80 -18.12 -4.39
C GLY A 19 3.96 -18.23 -5.37
N THR A 20 3.78 -17.79 -6.63
CA THR A 20 4.89 -17.75 -7.60
C THR A 20 5.88 -16.65 -7.23
N GLU A 21 7.17 -16.96 -7.25
CA GLU A 21 8.23 -15.98 -7.04
C GLU A 21 8.35 -15.03 -8.25
N LEU A 22 8.32 -13.74 -7.96
CA LEU A 22 8.42 -12.65 -8.93
C LEU A 22 9.89 -12.39 -9.25
N THR A 23 10.41 -13.10 -10.26
CA THR A 23 11.77 -12.90 -10.79
C THR A 23 11.81 -11.74 -11.79
N GLN A 24 12.98 -11.16 -12.03
CA GLN A 24 13.17 -10.07 -12.99
C GLN A 24 12.68 -10.44 -14.41
N ALA A 25 12.98 -11.68 -14.85
CA ALA A 25 12.52 -12.19 -16.14
C ALA A 25 10.99 -12.29 -16.23
N LEU A 26 10.32 -12.60 -15.11
CA LEU A 26 8.86 -12.64 -15.05
C LEU A 26 8.26 -11.23 -15.13
N ILE A 27 8.87 -10.24 -14.47
CA ILE A 27 8.46 -8.83 -14.53
C ILE A 27 8.54 -8.32 -15.97
N GLU A 28 9.65 -8.55 -16.66
CA GLU A 28 9.81 -8.13 -18.07
C GLU A 28 8.78 -8.77 -18.99
N ARG A 29 8.43 -10.04 -18.74
CA ARG A 29 7.37 -10.72 -19.48
C ARG A 29 6.00 -10.12 -19.21
N LEU A 30 5.66 -9.83 -17.96
CA LEU A 30 4.39 -9.21 -17.59
C LEU A 30 4.26 -7.79 -18.17
N LEU A 31 5.34 -7.01 -18.18
CA LEU A 31 5.38 -5.68 -18.81
C LEU A 31 5.09 -5.74 -20.31
N LYS A 32 5.65 -6.73 -21.03
CA LYS A 32 5.37 -6.95 -22.45
C LYS A 32 3.92 -7.35 -22.74
N MET A 33 3.21 -7.84 -21.73
CA MET A 33 1.79 -8.21 -21.80
C MET A 33 0.86 -7.07 -21.34
N GLU A 34 1.39 -5.84 -21.17
CA GLU A 34 0.65 -4.65 -20.77
C GLU A 34 -0.09 -4.78 -19.43
N MET A 35 0.42 -5.65 -18.54
CA MET A 35 -0.11 -5.80 -17.18
C MET A 35 0.15 -4.54 -16.35
N VAL A 36 -0.93 -3.82 -15.99
CA VAL A 36 -0.83 -2.53 -15.29
C VAL A 36 -0.54 -2.71 -13.80
N ASN A 37 -1.17 -3.68 -13.13
CA ASN A 37 -1.08 -3.85 -11.68
C ASN A 37 -0.96 -5.33 -11.29
N ILE A 38 -0.12 -5.63 -10.30
CA ILE A 38 0.02 -6.97 -9.68
C ILE A 38 0.00 -6.86 -8.15
N THR A 39 -0.44 -7.93 -7.47
CA THR A 39 -0.48 -7.98 -6.00
C THR A 39 0.54 -8.99 -5.48
N VAL A 40 1.36 -8.59 -4.51
CA VAL A 40 2.42 -9.42 -3.92
C VAL A 40 2.23 -9.66 -2.44
N GLU A 41 2.76 -10.76 -1.92
CA GLU A 41 2.80 -11.08 -0.50
C GLU A 41 3.94 -10.32 0.18
N GLY A 42 3.63 -9.65 1.30
CA GLY A 42 4.58 -8.88 2.11
C GLY A 42 4.34 -7.36 2.05
N HIS A 43 4.57 -6.69 3.19
CA HIS A 43 4.49 -5.23 3.36
C HIS A 43 5.76 -4.51 2.85
N PRO A 44 5.64 -3.22 2.48
CA PRO A 44 5.32 -2.74 1.14
C PRO A 44 6.55 -2.69 0.21
N VAL A 45 6.29 -2.81 -1.10
CA VAL A 45 7.20 -2.30 -2.12
C VAL A 45 7.40 -0.82 -1.82
N VAL A 46 8.62 -0.37 -1.52
CA VAL A 46 8.89 1.07 -1.33
C VAL A 46 8.64 1.75 -2.67
N VAL A 47 7.42 2.24 -2.88
CA VAL A 47 7.11 3.04 -4.06
C VAL A 47 7.80 4.39 -3.85
N ALA A 48 8.59 4.82 -4.84
CA ALA A 48 9.26 6.11 -4.76
C ALA A 48 8.21 7.22 -4.55
N GLY A 49 8.25 7.88 -3.38
CA GLY A 49 7.28 8.89 -2.97
C GLY A 49 6.23 8.44 -1.94
N GLU A 50 6.21 7.17 -1.53
CA GLU A 50 5.36 6.71 -0.44
C GLU A 50 5.89 7.21 0.90
N LYS A 51 5.03 7.91 1.66
CA LYS A 51 5.38 8.40 3.00
C LYS A 51 5.44 7.23 3.96
N SER A 52 6.46 7.23 4.80
CA SER A 52 6.53 6.34 5.95
C SER A 52 5.36 6.62 6.90
N LEU A 53 4.98 5.61 7.70
CA LEU A 53 3.97 5.77 8.76
C LEU A 53 4.29 6.97 9.67
N LYS A 54 5.58 7.22 9.94
CA LYS A 54 6.02 8.35 10.75
C LYS A 54 5.70 9.69 10.09
N GLU A 55 5.97 9.82 8.79
CA GLU A 55 5.68 11.04 8.02
C GLU A 55 4.18 11.29 7.91
N GLU A 56 3.37 10.24 7.68
CA GLU A 56 1.91 10.37 7.65
C GLU A 56 1.33 10.79 9.01
N LEU A 57 1.87 10.26 10.12
CA LEU A 57 1.48 10.68 11.46
C LEU A 57 1.85 12.14 11.73
N GLN A 58 2.99 12.60 11.22
CA GLN A 58 3.44 13.99 11.33
C GLN A 58 2.55 14.94 10.51
N ASP A 59 2.12 14.52 9.31
CA ASP A 59 1.15 15.29 8.52
C ASP A 59 -0.18 15.46 9.26
N ILE A 60 -0.65 14.40 9.94
CA ILE A 60 -1.85 14.49 10.79
C ILE A 60 -1.62 15.50 11.93
N ASP A 61 -0.46 15.49 12.56
CA ASP A 61 -0.13 16.50 13.57
C ASP A 61 -0.19 17.92 13.01
N LEU A 62 0.43 18.15 11.85
CA LEU A 62 0.46 19.45 11.19
C LEU A 62 -0.95 19.94 10.84
N ARG A 63 -1.82 19.07 10.31
CA ARG A 63 -3.20 19.42 9.96
C ARG A 63 -4.03 19.87 11.16
N PHE A 64 -3.79 19.30 12.34
CA PHE A 64 -4.52 19.62 13.56
C PHE A 64 -3.85 20.73 14.41
N SER A 65 -2.67 21.21 14.02
CA SER A 65 -1.93 22.26 14.75
C SER A 65 -2.74 23.55 15.02
N ARG A 66 -3.69 23.88 14.14
CA ARG A 66 -4.51 25.10 14.26
C ARG A 66 -5.71 24.94 15.19
N VAL A 67 -6.02 23.72 15.63
CA VAL A 67 -7.25 23.39 16.37
C VAL A 67 -6.98 22.69 17.71
N GLU A 68 -5.77 22.81 18.24
CA GLU A 68 -5.34 22.14 19.47
C GLU A 68 -6.18 22.47 20.71
N LYS A 69 -6.83 23.64 20.71
CA LYS A 69 -7.70 24.10 21.80
C LYS A 69 -9.13 23.54 21.72
N ILE A 70 -9.48 22.82 20.66
CA ILE A 70 -10.83 22.29 20.42
C ILE A 70 -10.85 20.80 20.77
N THR A 71 -11.32 20.49 21.99
CA THR A 71 -11.31 19.13 22.55
C THR A 71 -11.94 18.05 21.63
N PRO A 72 -13.11 18.27 21.00
CA PRO A 72 -13.68 17.28 20.09
C PRO A 72 -12.79 16.97 18.87
N LEU A 73 -12.08 17.97 18.34
CA LEU A 73 -11.20 17.79 17.19
C LEU A 73 -9.91 17.04 17.58
N MET A 74 -9.42 17.22 18.80
CA MET A 74 -8.29 16.45 19.31
C MET A 74 -8.65 14.98 19.55
N TYR A 75 -9.90 14.70 19.93
CA TYR A 75 -10.40 13.33 20.00
C TYR A 75 -10.46 12.68 18.60
N LEU A 76 -10.93 13.40 17.59
CA LEU A 76 -10.90 12.94 16.19
C LEU A 76 -9.48 12.67 15.70
N LYS A 77 -8.54 13.57 15.99
CA LYS A 77 -7.11 13.40 15.67
C LYS A 77 -6.58 12.07 16.19
N LYS A 78 -6.90 11.72 17.45
CA LYS A 78 -6.49 10.47 18.08
C LYS A 78 -7.03 9.24 17.33
N ILE A 79 -8.34 9.21 17.05
CA ILE A 79 -8.96 8.09 16.32
C ILE A 79 -8.34 7.91 14.93
N ILE A 80 -8.09 9.01 14.22
CA ILE A 80 -7.48 8.96 12.87
C ILE A 80 -6.09 8.33 12.94
N LYS A 81 -5.27 8.72 13.93
CA LYS A 81 -3.93 8.14 14.13
C LYS A 81 -3.99 6.65 14.45
N GLU A 82 -4.89 6.23 15.34
CA GLU A 82 -5.05 4.82 15.71
C GLU A 82 -5.47 3.97 14.50
N LYS A 83 -6.41 4.45 13.69
CA LYS A 83 -6.81 3.77 12.45
C LYS A 83 -5.69 3.69 11.43
N LEU A 84 -4.87 4.74 11.31
CA LEU A 84 -3.72 4.74 10.40
C LEU A 84 -2.69 3.67 10.82
N VAL A 85 -2.36 3.60 12.11
CA VAL A 85 -1.44 2.58 12.63
C VAL A 85 -2.02 1.18 12.41
N ALA A 86 -3.30 0.96 12.72
CA ALA A 86 -3.96 -0.33 12.51
C ALA A 86 -4.03 -0.75 11.03
N SER A 87 -4.08 0.20 10.10
CA SER A 87 -4.05 -0.09 8.65
C SER A 87 -2.66 -0.43 8.10
N ARG A 88 -1.60 -0.19 8.88
CA ARG A 88 -0.19 -0.37 8.49
C ARG A 88 0.46 -1.57 9.19
N GLY A 89 -0.26 -2.28 10.07
CA GLY A 89 0.19 -3.52 10.75
C GLY A 89 -0.58 -4.73 10.25
#